data_AF-X1FGB8-F1
#
_entry.id   AF-X1FGB8-F1
#
_cell.length_a   1.000
_cell.length_b   1.000
_cell.length_c   1.000
_cell.angle_alpha   90.00
_cell.angle_beta   90.00
_cell.angle_gamma   90.00
#
_symmetry.space_group_name_H-M   'P 1'
#
loop_
_entity.id
_entity.type
_entity.pdbx_description
1 polymer ?
#
loop_
_entity_poly.entity_id
_entity_poly.type
_entity_poly.pdbx_seq_one_letter_code
_entity_poly.pdbx_strand_id
1 'polypeptide(L)'
;TRRALIVGTRMNPPVVRDTRLSQQFTTATINGGAVTGTAAAPTRDLVNHRALYHYSPETTYEHIYINTKWYAYQCVSGARRGDCGCDPVSYYKIRDDLYVVTWREILIDIAVVFVYDMKAMRTTGKAWGLLGVPPQMRNAPAGAHIEMLQGANYPAGVELV
;
A
#
# COMPACT_ATOMS: atom_id res chain seq x y z
N THR A 1 13.81 -3.65 18.50
CA THR A 1 13.86 -2.20 18.30
C THR A 1 12.98 -1.41 19.27
N ARG A 2 11.84 -1.93 19.75
CA ARG A 2 10.85 -1.13 20.53
C ARG A 2 10.40 0.14 19.80
N ARG A 3 10.52 0.16 18.47
CA ARG A 3 9.99 1.21 17.59
C ARG A 3 8.61 0.79 17.12
N ALA A 4 7.73 1.75 16.91
CA ALA A 4 6.40 1.54 16.36
C ALA A 4 6.11 2.58 15.27
N LEU A 5 5.27 2.19 14.32
CA LEU A 5 4.62 3.09 13.37
C LEU A 5 3.12 2.95 13.57
N ILE A 6 2.44 4.07 13.77
CA ILE A 6 0.99 4.14 13.92
C ILE A 6 0.44 4.77 12.64
N VAL A 7 -0.56 4.12 12.03
CA VAL A 7 -1.26 4.62 10.84
C VAL A 7 -2.71 4.91 11.21
N GLY A 8 -3.04 6.18 11.39
CA GLY A 8 -4.41 6.64 11.64
C GLY A 8 -5.14 6.89 10.33
N THR A 9 -6.24 6.19 10.06
CA THR A 9 -7.04 6.37 8.84
C THR A 9 -8.37 7.06 9.18
N ARG A 10 -8.76 8.06 8.38
CA ARG A 10 -10.03 8.77 8.51
C ARG A 10 -10.73 8.88 7.16
N MET A 11 -12.05 8.75 7.18
CA MET A 11 -12.93 9.05 6.07
C MET A 11 -13.50 10.46 6.24
N ASN A 12 -13.29 11.30 5.23
CA ASN A 12 -13.72 12.68 5.18
C ASN A 12 -15.00 12.81 4.31
N PRO A 13 -15.64 13.99 4.26
CA PRO A 13 -16.75 14.23 3.33
C PRO A 13 -16.34 13.92 1.88
N PRO A 14 -17.32 13.60 1.00
CA PRO A 14 -17.05 13.34 -0.41
C PRO A 14 -16.28 14.47 -1.10
N VAL A 15 -15.33 14.10 -1.96
CA VAL A 15 -14.53 15.01 -2.79
C VAL A 15 -14.59 14.56 -4.24
N VAL A 16 -14.44 15.49 -5.19
CA VAL A 16 -14.52 15.19 -6.62
C VAL A 16 -13.12 14.90 -7.16
N ARG A 17 -12.94 13.74 -7.81
CA ARG A 17 -11.67 13.30 -8.43
C ARG A 17 -10.49 13.20 -7.46
N ASP A 18 -10.78 12.93 -6.19
CA ASP A 18 -9.78 12.67 -5.17
C ASP A 18 -10.33 11.61 -4.21
N THR A 19 -9.49 11.10 -3.34
CA THR A 19 -9.91 10.16 -2.31
C THR A 19 -10.42 10.92 -1.08
N ARG A 20 -11.56 10.51 -0.52
CA ARG A 20 -12.02 11.06 0.76
C ARG A 20 -11.26 10.48 1.95
N LEU A 21 -10.32 9.56 1.73
CA LEU A 21 -9.58 8.90 2.80
C LEU A 21 -8.26 9.63 3.07
N SER A 22 -8.00 9.95 4.34
CA SER A 22 -6.72 10.49 4.79
C SER A 22 -6.03 9.52 5.73
N GLN A 23 -4.70 9.41 5.61
CA GLN A 23 -3.86 8.62 6.51
C GLN A 23 -2.80 9.49 7.17
N GLN A 24 -2.68 9.40 8.49
CA GLN A 24 -1.65 10.05 9.30
C GLN A 24 -0.67 8.99 9.83
N PHE A 25 0.63 9.29 9.73
CA PHE A 25 1.70 8.40 10.13
C PHE A 25 2.45 8.98 11.32
N THR A 26 2.55 8.22 12.40
CA THR A 26 3.22 8.65 13.63
C THR A 26 4.24 7.59 14.05
N THR A 27 5.51 7.96 14.10
CA THR A 27 6.56 7.12 14.69
C THR A 27 6.52 7.21 16.20
N ALA A 28 6.65 6.09 16.89
CA ALA A 28 6.61 6.01 18.35
C ALA A 28 7.63 5.00 18.90
N THR A 29 7.74 4.97 20.22
CA THR A 29 8.54 3.99 20.97
C THR A 29 7.67 3.25 21.99
N ILE A 30 7.98 1.99 22.26
CA ILE A 30 7.24 1.14 23.21
C ILE A 30 7.91 1.24 24.58
N ASN A 31 7.20 1.73 25.60
CA ASN A 31 7.67 1.85 26.99
C ASN A 31 8.13 0.51 27.58
N GLY A 32 9.16 0.52 28.44
CA GLY A 32 9.61 -0.67 29.20
C GLY A 32 10.93 -1.29 28.72
N GLY A 33 11.85 -0.50 28.14
CA GLY A 33 13.20 -0.96 27.80
C GLY A 33 13.94 -0.04 26.82
N ALA A 34 15.20 -0.37 26.54
CA ALA A 34 16.03 0.38 25.59
C ALA A 34 15.48 0.28 24.15
N VAL A 35 15.47 1.43 23.47
CA VAL A 35 15.08 1.55 22.06
C VAL A 35 16.31 1.30 21.19
N THR A 36 16.18 0.46 20.18
CA THR A 36 17.28 0.08 19.26
C THR A 36 16.85 0.19 17.80
N GLY A 37 17.81 0.35 16.89
CA GLY A 37 17.55 0.49 15.45
C GLY A 37 16.86 1.80 15.05
N THR A 38 16.67 1.95 13.74
CA THR A 38 16.09 3.15 13.12
C THR A 38 14.57 3.16 13.26
N ALA A 39 13.98 4.35 13.42
CA ALA A 39 12.54 4.51 13.34
C ALA A 39 12.06 4.25 11.90
N ALA A 40 10.79 3.84 11.76
CA ALA A 40 10.18 3.75 10.44
C ALA A 40 10.19 5.12 9.76
N ALA A 41 10.54 5.18 8.47
CA ALA A 41 10.64 6.44 7.74
C ALA A 41 10.12 6.28 6.31
N PRO A 42 9.64 7.38 5.68
CA PRO A 42 9.33 7.37 4.25
C PRO A 42 10.49 6.82 3.43
N THR A 43 10.20 6.04 2.39
CA THR A 43 11.23 5.43 1.53
C THR A 43 10.88 5.51 0.05
N ARG A 44 11.92 5.36 -0.80
CA ARG A 44 11.83 5.27 -2.26
C ARG A 44 12.08 3.84 -2.78
N ASP A 45 12.40 2.90 -1.89
CA ASP A 45 12.90 1.55 -2.24
C ASP A 45 11.96 0.78 -3.19
N LEU A 46 10.65 1.03 -3.13
CA LEU A 46 9.64 0.36 -3.95
C LEU A 46 9.28 1.13 -5.22
N VAL A 47 9.79 2.34 -5.43
CA VAL A 47 9.54 3.11 -6.66
C VAL A 47 10.12 2.34 -7.85
N ASN A 48 9.40 2.34 -8.98
CA ASN A 48 9.67 1.57 -10.19
C ASN A 48 9.48 0.05 -10.06
N HIS A 49 9.03 -0.47 -8.92
CA HIS A 49 8.62 -1.87 -8.85
C HIS A 49 7.29 -2.09 -9.57
N ARG A 50 7.20 -3.25 -10.21
CA ARG A 50 6.01 -3.77 -10.87
C ARG A 50 5.83 -5.22 -10.43
N ALA A 51 4.63 -5.58 -9.98
CA ALA A 51 4.38 -6.94 -9.49
C ALA A 51 2.90 -7.31 -9.58
N LEU A 52 2.64 -8.63 -9.64
CA LEU A 52 1.32 -9.19 -9.40
C LEU A 52 1.15 -9.49 -7.90
N TYR A 53 -0.06 -9.24 -7.42
CA TYR A 53 -0.52 -9.48 -6.06
C TYR A 53 -1.70 -10.45 -6.13
N HIS A 54 -1.41 -11.70 -5.76
CA HIS A 54 -2.36 -12.81 -5.73
C HIS A 54 -3.06 -12.85 -4.37
N TYR A 55 -4.25 -12.25 -4.28
CA TYR A 55 -5.04 -12.16 -3.04
C TYR A 55 -5.84 -13.43 -2.73
N SER A 56 -6.27 -14.13 -3.79
CA SER A 56 -6.93 -15.44 -3.74
C SER A 56 -6.67 -16.18 -5.05
N PRO A 57 -7.05 -17.46 -5.20
CA PRO A 57 -6.95 -18.15 -6.49
C PRO A 57 -7.70 -17.44 -7.63
N GLU A 58 -8.72 -16.64 -7.31
CA GLU A 58 -9.57 -15.94 -8.28
C GLU A 58 -9.24 -14.46 -8.43
N THR A 59 -8.51 -13.85 -7.49
CA THR A 59 -8.32 -12.39 -7.43
C THR A 59 -6.85 -12.01 -7.49
N THR A 60 -6.45 -11.40 -8.61
CA THR A 60 -5.09 -10.91 -8.86
C THR A 60 -5.12 -9.47 -9.33
N TYR A 61 -4.27 -8.64 -8.71
CA TYR A 61 -4.02 -7.28 -9.15
C TYR A 61 -2.57 -7.12 -9.58
N GLU A 62 -2.34 -6.30 -10.59
CA GLU A 62 -1.01 -5.78 -10.88
C GLU A 62 -0.87 -4.41 -10.23
N HIS A 63 0.26 -4.16 -9.56
CA HIS A 63 0.64 -2.82 -9.10
C HIS A 63 1.91 -2.35 -9.79
N ILE A 64 1.93 -1.06 -10.14
CA ILE A 64 3.09 -0.33 -10.67
C ILE A 64 3.34 0.88 -9.77
N TYR A 65 4.47 0.89 -9.06
CA TYR A 65 4.81 1.98 -8.14
C TYR A 65 5.53 3.10 -8.88
N ILE A 66 4.78 4.15 -9.24
CA ILE A 66 5.24 5.17 -10.19
C ILE A 66 6.24 6.14 -9.54
N ASN A 67 5.89 6.68 -8.38
CA ASN A 67 6.67 7.67 -7.63
C ASN A 67 6.31 7.60 -6.14
N THR A 68 6.90 8.44 -5.30
CA THR A 68 6.66 8.43 -3.84
C THR A 68 5.22 8.73 -3.41
N LYS A 69 4.37 9.22 -4.31
CA LYS A 69 2.99 9.68 -4.01
C LYS A 69 1.91 8.88 -4.74
N TRP A 70 2.22 8.21 -5.85
CA TRP A 70 1.25 7.53 -6.71
C TRP A 70 1.71 6.15 -7.14
N TYR A 71 0.75 5.23 -7.19
CA TYR A 71 0.88 3.95 -7.88
C TYR A 71 -0.28 3.75 -8.85
N ALA A 72 -0.08 2.92 -9.86
CA ALA A 72 -1.15 2.43 -10.72
C ALA A 72 -1.50 0.99 -10.37
N TYR A 73 -2.75 0.61 -10.63
CA TYR A 73 -3.21 -0.75 -10.50
C TYR A 73 -4.06 -1.18 -11.70
N GLN A 74 -4.12 -2.49 -11.93
CA GLN A 74 -5.19 -3.11 -12.71
C GLN A 74 -5.62 -4.44 -12.08
N CYS A 75 -6.92 -4.74 -12.15
CA CYS A 75 -7.47 -6.04 -11.77
C CYS A 75 -7.31 -7.01 -12.94
N VAL A 76 -6.33 -7.91 -12.83
CA VAL A 76 -6.00 -8.92 -13.86
C VAL A 76 -7.03 -10.05 -13.87
N SER A 77 -7.45 -10.47 -12.68
CA SER A 77 -8.49 -11.48 -12.46
C SER A 77 -9.30 -11.17 -11.19
N GLY A 78 -10.56 -11.62 -11.18
CA GLY A 78 -11.49 -11.44 -10.08
C GLY A 78 -12.77 -10.70 -10.48
N ALA A 79 -13.60 -10.37 -9.49
CA ALA A 79 -14.91 -9.75 -9.71
C ALA A 79 -14.85 -8.39 -10.43
N ARG A 80 -13.70 -7.72 -10.39
CA ARG A 80 -13.46 -6.39 -10.96
C ARG A 80 -12.52 -6.41 -12.17
N ARG A 81 -12.38 -7.57 -12.84
CA ARG A 81 -11.43 -7.74 -13.95
C ARG A 81 -11.57 -6.62 -14.99
N GLY A 82 -10.45 -5.98 -15.31
CA GLY A 82 -10.38 -4.85 -16.23
C GLY A 82 -10.44 -3.48 -15.57
N ASP A 83 -10.88 -3.38 -14.30
CA ASP A 83 -10.78 -2.13 -13.54
C ASP A 83 -9.32 -1.74 -13.37
N CYS A 84 -9.01 -0.47 -13.59
CA CYS A 84 -7.68 0.09 -13.42
C CYS A 84 -7.77 1.54 -12.98
N GLY A 85 -6.66 2.06 -12.47
CA GLY A 85 -6.60 3.43 -11.98
C GLY A 85 -5.22 3.80 -11.44
N CYS A 86 -5.12 5.03 -10.96
CA CYS A 86 -3.99 5.50 -10.18
C CYS A 86 -4.53 6.04 -8.87
N ASP A 87 -3.84 5.71 -7.78
CA ASP A 87 -4.25 6.08 -6.44
C ASP A 87 -3.08 6.65 -5.65
N PRO A 88 -3.36 7.55 -4.70
CA PRO A 88 -2.34 8.01 -3.78
C PRO A 88 -1.82 6.85 -2.92
N VAL A 89 -0.50 6.77 -2.76
CA VAL A 89 0.21 5.71 -1.99
C VAL A 89 1.16 6.33 -0.96
N SER A 90 1.62 5.55 0.00
CA SER A 90 2.67 5.92 0.94
C SER A 90 3.51 4.69 1.28
N TYR A 91 4.83 4.88 1.37
CA TYR A 91 5.79 3.82 1.63
C TYR A 91 6.63 4.16 2.84
N TYR A 92 6.66 3.28 3.83
CA TYR A 92 7.50 3.41 5.01
C TYR A 92 8.41 2.18 5.14
N LYS A 93 9.72 2.40 5.24
CA LYS A 93 10.67 1.33 5.54
C LYS A 93 10.68 1.06 7.04
N ILE A 94 10.47 -0.21 7.41
CA ILE A 94 10.61 -0.67 8.80
C ILE A 94 12.03 -1.20 9.02
N ARG A 95 12.51 -2.01 8.07
CA ARG A 95 13.87 -2.53 7.94
C ARG A 95 14.07 -3.03 6.51
N ASP A 96 15.25 -3.54 6.18
CA ASP A 96 15.49 -4.11 4.85
C ASP A 96 14.47 -5.22 4.54
N ASP A 97 13.94 -5.15 3.32
CA ASP A 97 12.88 -6.00 2.77
C ASP A 97 11.55 -6.04 3.55
N LEU A 98 11.34 -5.10 4.48
CA LEU A 98 10.11 -4.99 5.26
C LEU A 98 9.56 -3.57 5.27
N TYR A 99 8.40 -3.40 4.65
CA TYR A 99 7.79 -2.10 4.43
C TYR A 99 6.35 -2.05 4.93
N VAL A 100 5.88 -0.86 5.30
CA VAL A 100 4.46 -0.55 5.37
C VAL A 100 4.09 0.21 4.11
N VAL A 101 3.15 -0.34 3.35
CA VAL A 101 2.62 0.28 2.13
C VAL A 101 1.14 0.53 2.34
N THR A 102 0.73 1.76 2.08
CA THR A 102 -0.66 2.17 2.22
C THR A 102 -1.12 2.88 0.97
N TRP A 103 -2.39 2.74 0.63
CA TRP A 103 -3.01 3.51 -0.44
C TRP A 103 -4.44 3.87 -0.08
N ARG A 104 -4.97 4.82 -0.83
CA ARG A 104 -6.32 5.34 -0.66
C ARG A 104 -6.97 5.39 -2.03
N GLU A 105 -7.97 4.55 -2.24
CA GLU A 105 -8.63 4.44 -3.52
C GLU A 105 -9.48 5.68 -3.81
N ILE A 106 -9.42 6.15 -5.07
CA ILE A 106 -10.24 7.25 -5.62
C ILE A 106 -11.53 6.68 -6.20
N LEU A 107 -11.45 5.53 -6.90
CA LEU A 107 -12.60 4.94 -7.58
C LEU A 107 -13.63 4.38 -6.59
N ILE A 108 -13.16 3.82 -5.47
CA ILE A 108 -14.00 3.36 -4.37
C ILE A 108 -13.44 3.84 -3.04
N ASP A 109 -14.30 4.01 -2.04
CA ASP A 109 -13.92 4.62 -0.77
C ASP A 109 -13.22 3.63 0.19
N ILE A 110 -12.05 3.12 -0.22
CA ILE A 110 -11.22 2.17 0.54
C ILE A 110 -9.84 2.75 0.81
N ALA A 111 -9.36 2.59 2.05
CA ALA A 111 -7.96 2.76 2.40
C ALA A 111 -7.36 1.43 2.84
N VAL A 112 -6.12 1.19 2.45
CA VAL A 112 -5.41 -0.05 2.75
C VAL A 112 -4.15 0.24 3.56
N VAL A 113 -3.84 -0.64 4.50
CA VAL A 113 -2.60 -0.63 5.28
C VAL A 113 -2.02 -2.02 5.31
N PHE A 114 -0.94 -2.23 4.56
CA PHE A 114 -0.28 -3.52 4.41
C PHE A 114 1.15 -3.47 4.90
N VAL A 115 1.61 -4.58 5.47
CA VAL A 115 3.01 -4.90 5.67
C VAL A 115 3.47 -5.76 4.50
N TYR A 116 4.53 -5.35 3.85
CA TYR A 116 5.16 -6.03 2.73
C TYR A 116 6.43 -6.70 3.24
N ASP A 117 6.48 -8.03 3.18
CA ASP A 117 7.68 -8.82 3.40
C ASP A 117 8.22 -9.24 2.02
N MET A 118 9.13 -8.43 1.49
CA MET A 118 9.70 -8.64 0.15
C MET A 118 10.65 -9.84 0.11
N LYS A 119 11.23 -10.22 1.26
CA LYS A 119 12.04 -11.44 1.34
C LYS A 119 11.18 -12.69 1.22
N ALA A 120 9.99 -12.67 1.83
CA ALA A 120 9.03 -13.77 1.76
C ALA A 120 8.03 -13.64 0.59
N MET A 121 8.14 -12.58 -0.23
CA MET A 121 7.25 -12.28 -1.35
C MET A 121 5.76 -12.36 -0.97
N ARG A 122 5.40 -11.71 0.15
CA ARG A 122 4.02 -11.70 0.64
C ARG A 122 3.65 -10.41 1.35
N THR A 123 2.37 -10.14 1.41
CA THR A 123 1.79 -9.03 2.15
C THR A 123 0.78 -9.51 3.18
N THR A 124 0.61 -8.74 4.25
CA THR A 124 -0.48 -8.93 5.23
C THR A 124 -0.94 -7.57 5.75
N GLY A 125 -2.23 -7.42 6.00
CA GLY A 125 -2.79 -6.16 6.46
C GLY A 125 -4.30 -6.14 6.44
N LYS A 126 -4.85 -4.97 6.13
CA LYS A 126 -6.30 -4.75 6.09
C LYS A 126 -6.69 -3.70 5.07
N ALA A 127 -7.92 -3.85 4.57
CA ALA A 127 -8.67 -2.81 3.89
C ALA A 127 -9.74 -2.25 4.85
N TRP A 128 -9.90 -0.93 4.87
CA TRP A 128 -10.91 -0.22 5.65
C TRP A 128 -11.63 0.77 4.76
N GLY A 129 -12.94 0.62 4.62
CA GLY A 129 -13.71 1.47 3.71
C GLY A 129 -15.13 0.97 3.44
N LEU A 130 -15.79 1.59 2.47
CA LEU A 130 -17.05 1.10 1.93
C LEU A 130 -16.79 -0.09 1.01
N LEU A 131 -17.10 -1.29 1.48
CA LEU A 131 -16.87 -2.56 0.81
C LEU A 131 -18.20 -3.25 0.48
N GLY A 132 -18.23 -3.99 -0.64
CA GLY A 132 -19.37 -4.82 -1.05
C GLY A 132 -20.45 -4.10 -1.86
N VAL A 133 -21.52 -4.83 -2.18
CA VAL A 133 -22.69 -4.35 -2.92
C VAL A 133 -23.96 -4.78 -2.14
N PRO A 134 -24.70 -3.85 -1.51
CA PRO A 134 -24.44 -2.40 -1.44
C PRO A 134 -23.19 -2.07 -0.59
N PRO A 135 -22.55 -0.90 -0.80
CA PRO A 135 -21.35 -0.53 -0.05
C PRO A 135 -21.63 -0.34 1.44
N GLN A 136 -20.83 -0.99 2.29
CA GLN A 136 -20.94 -0.92 3.75
C GLN A 136 -19.58 -0.67 4.38
N MET A 137 -19.57 0.10 5.46
CA MET A 137 -18.36 0.34 6.24
C MET A 137 -17.83 -0.97 6.83
N ARG A 138 -16.63 -1.40 6.41
CA ARG A 138 -16.00 -2.64 6.88
C ARG A 138 -14.51 -2.45 7.15
N ASN A 139 -13.99 -3.32 8.02
CA ASN A 139 -12.57 -3.50 8.30
C ASN A 139 -12.24 -4.97 8.00
N ALA A 140 -11.66 -5.24 6.84
CA ALA A 140 -11.43 -6.59 6.36
C ALA A 140 -9.93 -6.92 6.35
N PRO A 141 -9.51 -8.08 6.91
CA PRO A 141 -8.14 -8.56 6.73
C PRO A 141 -7.90 -8.86 5.25
N ALA A 142 -6.68 -8.60 4.78
CA ALA A 142 -6.27 -8.95 3.44
C ALA A 142 -4.76 -9.18 3.38
N GLY A 143 -4.32 -9.93 2.39
CA GLY A 143 -2.93 -10.24 2.12
C GLY A 143 -2.81 -10.90 0.76
N ALA A 144 -1.61 -10.89 0.20
CA ALA A 144 -1.35 -11.42 -1.13
C ALA A 144 0.02 -12.07 -1.21
N HIS A 145 0.17 -13.06 -2.09
CA HIS A 145 1.48 -13.47 -2.59
C HIS A 145 1.93 -12.51 -3.68
N ILE A 146 3.22 -12.18 -3.69
CA ILE A 146 3.82 -11.24 -4.63
C ILE A 146 4.57 -12.03 -5.70
N GLU A 147 4.38 -11.66 -6.95
CA GLU A 147 5.16 -12.15 -8.08
C GLU A 147 5.75 -10.94 -8.81
N MET A 148 7.07 -10.79 -8.79
CA MET A 148 7.73 -9.64 -9.43
C MET A 148 7.60 -9.73 -10.95
N LEU A 149 7.28 -8.60 -11.56
CA LEU A 149 7.35 -8.39 -13.00
C LEU A 149 8.53 -7.48 -13.34
N GLN A 150 8.83 -7.37 -14.62
CA GLN A 150 9.83 -6.42 -15.09
C GLN A 150 9.34 -4.97 -14.90
N GLY A 151 10.14 -4.16 -14.19
CA GLY A 151 9.92 -2.72 -14.04
C GLY A 151 10.31 -1.92 -15.29
N ALA A 152 10.18 -0.59 -15.23
CA ALA A 152 10.61 0.27 -16.33
C ALA A 152 12.13 0.50 -16.29
N ASN A 153 12.76 0.56 -17.46
CA ASN A 153 14.17 0.92 -17.58
C ASN A 153 14.29 2.42 -17.83
N TYR A 154 14.51 3.19 -16.78
CA TYR A 154 14.75 4.63 -16.90
C TYR A 154 16.18 4.91 -17.35
N PRO A 155 16.40 5.86 -18.29
CA PRO A 155 17.74 6.27 -18.71
C PRO A 155 18.59 6.80 -17.55
N ALA A 156 19.91 6.71 -17.68
CA ALA A 156 20.84 7.30 -16.72
C ALA A 156 20.57 8.81 -16.55
N GLY A 157 20.56 9.28 -15.31
CA GLY A 157 20.28 10.68 -14.96
C GLY A 157 18.80 11.03 -14.78
N VAL A 158 17.87 10.11 -15.08
CA VAL A 158 16.45 10.29 -14.74
C VAL A 158 16.20 9.84 -13.30
N GLU A 159 15.97 10.79 -12.41
CA GLU A 159 15.59 10.53 -11.03
C GLU A 159 14.06 10.58 -10.90
N LEU A 160 13.46 9.44 -10.53
CA LEU A 160 12.05 9.42 -10.17
C LEU A 160 11.86 10.16 -8.85
N VAL A 161 10.68 10.76 -8.65
CA VAL A 161 10.27 11.46 -7.42
C VAL A 161 9.45 10.62 -6.49
#